data_AF-A0A9E5UXV4-F1
#
_entry.id   AF-A0A9E5UXV4-F1
#
_cell.length_a   1.000
_cell.length_b   1.000
_cell.length_c   1.000
_cell.angle_alpha   90.00
_cell.angle_beta   90.00
_cell.angle_gamma   90.00
#
_symmetry.space_group_name_H-M   'P 1'
#
loop_
_entity.id
_entity.type
_entity.pdbx_description
1 polymer ?
#
loop_
_entity_poly.entity_id
_entity_poly.type
_entity_poly.pdbx_seq_one_letter_code
_entity_poly.pdbx_strand_id
1 'polypeptide(L)'
;MFNPTVRATLKDAAKKLTGHRKRDFIAKVAEDYFDSSTRKTETVMGWNRESVQLGLHERRSGILCVDNYQARGRRKSEVIQPHLEADLRSLVDAQSQADPKLQSPFCMLASVRKRCEQP
;
A
#
# COMPACT_ATOMS: atom_id res chain seq x y z
N MET A 1 -22.64 32.44 -5.22
CA MET A 1 -21.29 32.10 -5.72
C MET A 1 -20.34 32.07 -4.52
N PHE A 2 -19.64 30.96 -4.26
CA PHE A 2 -18.77 30.84 -3.07
C PHE A 2 -17.53 31.74 -3.21
N ASN A 3 -17.22 32.52 -2.17
CA ASN A 3 -16.19 33.57 -2.18
C ASN A 3 -14.82 33.03 -2.65
N PRO A 4 -14.17 33.66 -3.65
CA PRO A 4 -12.94 33.14 -4.25
C PRO A 4 -11.74 33.18 -3.30
N THR A 5 -11.64 34.19 -2.43
CA THR A 5 -10.57 34.32 -1.44
C THR A 5 -10.68 33.23 -0.37
N VAL A 6 -11.90 33.00 0.13
CA VAL A 6 -12.18 31.89 1.08
C VAL A 6 -11.88 30.54 0.43
N ARG A 7 -12.25 30.37 -0.85
CA ARG A 7 -11.93 29.15 -1.60
C ARG A 7 -10.42 28.90 -1.68
N ALA A 8 -9.64 29.92 -2.02
CA ALA A 8 -8.20 29.80 -2.17
C ALA A 8 -7.53 29.43 -0.83
N THR A 9 -7.91 30.10 0.25
CA THR A 9 -7.37 29.84 1.60
C THR A 9 -7.71 28.43 2.11
N LEU A 10 -8.95 27.97 1.94
CA LEU A 10 -9.34 26.60 2.32
C LEU A 10 -8.61 25.54 1.49
N LYS A 11 -8.41 25.80 0.19
CA LYS A 11 -7.61 24.90 -0.67
C LYS A 11 -6.15 24.85 -0.24
N ASP A 12 -5.56 25.98 0.13
CA ASP A 12 -4.20 26.04 0.65
C ASP A 12 -4.06 25.26 1.97
N ALA A 13 -4.97 25.46 2.91
CA ALA A 13 -5.02 24.70 4.16
C ALA A 13 -5.13 23.19 3.91
N ALA A 14 -6.03 22.77 3.01
CA ALA A 14 -6.20 21.35 2.66
C ALA A 14 -4.95 20.73 1.99
N LYS A 15 -4.10 21.53 1.31
CA LYS A 15 -2.84 21.05 0.74
C LYS A 15 -1.78 20.76 1.80
N LYS A 16 -1.80 21.50 2.91
CA LYS A 16 -0.86 21.35 4.03
C LYS A 16 -1.18 20.16 4.94
N LEU A 17 -2.40 19.63 4.84
CA LEU A 17 -2.85 18.45 5.60
C LEU A 17 -2.67 17.16 4.79
N THR A 18 -2.48 16.04 5.49
CA THR A 18 -2.35 14.70 4.89
C THR A 18 -3.20 13.67 5.63
N GLY A 19 -3.49 12.54 4.97
CA GLY A 19 -4.21 11.42 5.55
C GLY A 19 -5.59 11.77 6.13
N HIS A 20 -5.91 11.21 7.29
CA HIS A 20 -7.20 11.41 7.97
C HIS A 20 -7.44 12.87 8.36
N ARG A 21 -6.41 13.64 8.73
CA ARG A 21 -6.54 15.06 9.09
C ARG A 21 -7.05 15.90 7.92
N LYS A 22 -6.58 15.58 6.71
CA LYS A 22 -7.08 16.22 5.49
C LYS A 22 -8.55 15.87 5.24
N ARG A 23 -8.93 14.60 5.39
CA ARG A 23 -10.32 14.14 5.22
C ARG A 23 -11.26 14.79 6.23
N ASP A 24 -10.84 14.86 7.48
CA ASP A 24 -11.59 15.52 8.55
C ASP A 24 -11.81 17.01 8.23
N PHE A 25 -10.75 17.72 7.83
CA PHE A 25 -10.83 19.12 7.45
C PHE A 25 -11.78 19.36 6.28
N ILE A 26 -11.63 18.63 5.17
CA ILE A 26 -12.50 18.82 3.99
C ILE A 26 -13.96 18.44 4.29
N ALA A 27 -14.19 17.47 5.18
CA ALA A 27 -15.53 17.11 5.63
C ALA A 27 -16.15 18.18 6.51
N LYS A 28 -15.37 18.78 7.42
CA LYS A 28 -15.83 19.94 8.21
C LYS A 28 -16.21 21.13 7.31
N VAL A 29 -15.39 21.43 6.30
CA VAL A 29 -15.73 22.44 5.30
C VAL A 29 -17.00 22.09 4.53
N ALA A 30 -17.23 20.81 4.22
CA ALA A 30 -18.45 20.35 3.57
C ALA A 30 -19.70 20.53 4.46
N GLU A 31 -19.58 20.25 5.77
CA GLU A 31 -20.63 20.50 6.76
C GLU A 31 -20.99 21.99 6.83
N ASP A 32 -19.98 22.84 6.97
CA ASP A 32 -20.17 24.26 7.27
C ASP A 32 -20.63 25.09 6.05
N TYR A 33 -20.18 24.74 4.85
CA TYR A 33 -20.39 25.58 3.65
C TYR A 33 -21.19 24.92 2.53
N PHE A 34 -21.45 23.61 2.60
CA PHE A 34 -22.03 22.85 1.49
C PHE A 34 -23.15 21.89 1.90
N ASP A 35 -23.76 22.07 3.07
CA ASP A 35 -24.85 21.22 3.61
C ASP A 35 -24.47 19.73 3.68
N SER A 36 -23.19 19.43 3.94
CA SER A 36 -22.63 18.07 3.85
C SER A 36 -22.77 17.42 2.46
N SER A 37 -23.00 18.21 1.40
CA SER A 37 -23.14 17.70 0.05
C SER A 37 -21.78 17.48 -0.61
N THR A 38 -21.45 16.21 -0.82
CA THR A 38 -20.21 15.79 -1.47
C THR A 38 -20.12 16.29 -2.91
N ARG A 39 -21.24 16.26 -3.66
CA ARG A 39 -21.32 16.74 -5.05
C ARG A 39 -21.11 18.25 -5.17
N LYS A 40 -21.71 19.04 -4.26
CA LYS A 40 -21.48 20.50 -4.23
C LYS A 40 -20.02 20.82 -3.89
N THR A 41 -19.46 20.13 -2.91
CA THR A 41 -18.07 20.30 -2.46
C THR A 41 -17.09 19.99 -3.59
N GLU A 42 -17.28 18.89 -4.32
CA GLU A 42 -16.47 18.56 -5.49
C GLU A 42 -16.57 19.63 -6.58
N THR A 43 -17.79 20.08 -6.91
CA THR A 43 -18.01 21.09 -7.96
C THR A 43 -17.32 22.42 -7.63
N VAL A 44 -17.35 22.86 -6.37
CA VAL A 44 -16.83 24.18 -5.96
C VAL A 44 -15.34 24.12 -5.58
N MET A 45 -14.93 23.09 -4.84
CA MET A 45 -13.57 22.93 -4.31
C MET A 45 -12.68 22.06 -5.19
N GLY A 46 -13.23 21.19 -6.04
CA GLY A 46 -12.45 20.22 -6.83
C GLY A 46 -11.80 19.14 -5.98
N TRP A 47 -12.34 18.86 -4.78
CA TRP A 47 -11.87 17.77 -3.94
C TRP A 47 -12.58 16.47 -4.32
N ASN A 48 -11.84 15.35 -4.28
CA ASN A 48 -12.39 14.03 -4.61
C ASN A 48 -13.60 13.74 -3.72
N ARG A 49 -14.74 13.47 -4.36
CA ARG A 49 -16.01 13.12 -3.73
C ARG A 49 -15.90 12.00 -2.70
N GLU A 50 -15.17 10.92 -3.00
CA GLU A 50 -15.01 9.76 -2.11
C GLU A 50 -14.28 10.14 -0.83
N SER A 51 -13.26 11.01 -0.92
CA SER A 51 -12.52 11.49 0.25
C SER A 51 -13.38 12.38 1.15
N VAL A 52 -14.22 13.24 0.56
CA VAL A 52 -15.18 14.07 1.31
C VAL A 52 -16.24 13.17 1.96
N GLN A 53 -16.76 12.20 1.23
CA GLN A 53 -17.76 11.26 1.74
C GLN A 53 -17.22 10.44 2.91
N LEU A 54 -16.01 9.90 2.77
CA LEU A 54 -15.35 9.15 3.84
C LEU A 54 -15.16 10.02 5.09
N GLY A 55 -14.63 11.24 4.93
CA GLY A 55 -14.48 12.17 6.05
C GLY A 55 -15.82 12.49 6.74
N LEU A 56 -16.90 12.69 5.99
CA LEU A 56 -18.24 12.90 6.57
C LEU A 56 -18.77 11.66 7.32
N HIS A 57 -18.43 10.45 6.87
CA HIS A 57 -18.77 9.23 7.61
C HIS A 57 -17.92 9.06 8.87
N GLU A 58 -16.62 9.34 8.80
CA GLU A 58 -15.70 9.33 9.94
C GLU A 58 -16.18 10.33 11.02
N ARG A 59 -16.56 11.55 10.63
CA ARG A 59 -17.10 12.57 11.53
C ARG A 59 -18.44 12.20 12.15
N ARG A 60 -19.36 11.61 11.37
CA ARG A 60 -20.67 11.15 11.88
C ARG A 60 -20.58 9.96 12.84
N SER A 61 -19.65 9.05 12.59
CA SER A 61 -19.46 7.84 13.41
C SER A 61 -18.52 8.05 14.59
N GLY A 62 -17.66 9.07 14.56
CA GLY A 62 -16.58 9.27 15.52
C GLY A 62 -15.43 8.28 15.36
N ILE A 63 -15.42 7.48 14.29
CA ILE A 63 -14.44 6.43 14.02
C ILE A 63 -13.53 6.87 12.87
N LEU A 64 -12.22 6.76 13.05
CA LEU A 64 -11.26 6.98 11.98
C LEU A 64 -11.11 5.70 11.14
N CYS A 65 -11.32 5.82 9.83
CA CYS A 65 -11.06 4.72 8.90
C CYS A 65 -9.56 4.64 8.62
N VAL A 66 -8.95 3.56 9.12
CA VAL A 66 -7.55 3.23 8.87
C VAL A 66 -7.47 2.25 7.70
N ASP A 67 -6.67 2.60 6.70
CA ASP A 67 -6.40 1.71 5.57
C ASP A 67 -5.61 0.48 6.04
N ASN A 68 -6.08 -0.72 5.68
CA ASN A 68 -5.37 -1.97 5.96
C ASN A 68 -4.28 -2.22 4.92
N TYR A 69 -3.23 -1.39 4.90
CA TYR A 69 -2.12 -1.53 3.97
C TYR A 69 -1.44 -2.90 4.05
N GLN A 70 -1.40 -3.51 5.24
CA GLN A 70 -0.77 -4.81 5.48
C GLN A 70 -1.51 -5.97 4.82
N ALA A 71 -2.82 -5.84 4.61
CA ALA A 71 -3.59 -6.84 3.86
C ALA A 71 -3.51 -6.63 2.34
N ARG A 72 -2.98 -5.49 1.87
CA ARG A 72 -2.77 -5.21 0.45
C ARG A 72 -1.39 -5.71 0.03
N GLY A 73 -1.26 -6.04 -1.26
CA GLY A 73 -0.01 -6.50 -1.86
C GLY A 73 0.12 -8.02 -1.93
N ARG A 74 1.03 -8.48 -2.79
CA ARG A 74 1.31 -9.91 -2.94
C ARG A 74 2.13 -10.36 -1.73
N ARG A 75 1.61 -11.33 -0.97
CA ARG A 75 2.37 -11.96 0.11
C ARG A 75 3.61 -12.64 -0.49
N LYS A 76 4.68 -12.68 0.29
CA LYS A 76 5.89 -13.45 -0.03
C LYS A 76 5.51 -14.90 -0.36
N SER A 77 6.13 -15.47 -1.40
CA SER A 77 5.84 -16.83 -1.88
C SER A 77 5.97 -17.86 -0.76
N GLU A 78 6.94 -17.67 0.12
CA GLU A 78 7.26 -18.50 1.28
C GLU A 78 6.15 -18.48 2.34
N VAL A 79 5.37 -17.39 2.43
CA VAL A 79 4.21 -17.29 3.32
C VAL A 79 2.99 -18.01 2.74
N ILE A 80 2.87 -18.03 1.41
CA ILE A 80 1.79 -18.71 0.70
C ILE A 80 2.06 -20.21 0.65
N GLN A 81 3.32 -20.59 0.45
CA GLN A 81 3.75 -21.97 0.26
C GLN A 81 4.92 -22.26 1.20
N PRO A 82 4.63 -22.70 2.44
CA PRO A 82 5.65 -22.86 3.49
C PRO A 82 6.68 -23.95 3.17
N HIS A 83 6.32 -24.91 2.31
CA HIS A 83 7.22 -25.96 1.86
C HIS A 83 8.03 -25.60 0.60
N LEU A 84 7.82 -24.42 0.02
CA LEU A 84 8.45 -24.02 -1.24
C LEU A 84 9.97 -24.14 -1.20
N GLU A 85 10.60 -23.77 -0.07
CA GLU A 85 12.05 -23.90 0.08
C GLU A 85 12.49 -25.37 0.08
N ALA A 86 11.78 -26.23 0.81
CA ALA A 86 12.08 -27.65 0.88
C ALA A 86 11.86 -28.32 -0.49
N ASP A 87 10.77 -27.98 -1.18
CA ASP A 87 10.44 -28.46 -2.51
C ASP A 87 11.53 -28.05 -3.51
N LEU A 88 11.92 -26.77 -3.52
CA LEU A 88 13.02 -26.26 -4.36
C LEU A 88 14.34 -26.95 -4.04
N ARG A 89 14.67 -27.16 -2.76
CA ARG A 89 15.88 -27.89 -2.37
C ARG A 89 15.83 -29.33 -2.88
N SER A 90 14.72 -30.05 -2.70
CA SER A 90 14.58 -31.43 -3.17
C SER A 90 14.76 -31.58 -4.69
N LEU A 91 14.23 -30.63 -5.47
CA LEU A 91 14.34 -30.62 -6.92
C LEU A 91 15.77 -30.30 -7.37
N VAL A 92 16.40 -29.31 -6.73
CA VAL A 92 17.74 -28.82 -7.09
C VAL A 92 18.82 -29.80 -6.66
N ASP A 93 18.72 -30.38 -5.47
CA ASP A 93 19.76 -31.25 -4.92
C ASP A 93 19.86 -32.55 -5.73
N ALA A 94 18.72 -33.09 -6.20
CA ALA A 94 18.68 -34.25 -7.09
C ALA A 94 19.36 -34.02 -8.45
N GLN A 95 19.44 -32.78 -8.91
CA GLN A 95 20.06 -32.41 -10.19
C GLN A 95 21.45 -31.77 -10.03
N SER A 96 21.90 -31.56 -8.78
CA SER A 96 23.17 -30.89 -8.52
C SER A 96 24.34 -31.80 -8.87
N GLN A 97 25.22 -31.33 -9.75
CA GLN A 97 26.46 -32.03 -10.09
C GLN A 97 27.67 -31.20 -9.65
N ALA A 98 28.62 -31.87 -9.00
CA ALA A 98 29.96 -31.36 -8.81
C ALA A 98 30.72 -31.54 -10.13
N ASP A 99 31.13 -30.46 -10.79
CA ASP A 99 32.06 -30.58 -11.91
C ASP A 99 33.42 -31.04 -11.35
N PRO A 100 33.95 -32.21 -11.76
CA PRO A 100 35.20 -32.77 -11.23
C PRO A 100 36.43 -31.87 -11.42
N LYS A 101 36.37 -30.91 -12.36
CA LYS A 101 37.47 -29.96 -12.62
C LYS A 101 37.42 -28.73 -11.71
N LEU A 102 36.30 -28.46 -11.04
CA LEU A 102 36.24 -27.40 -10.04
C LEU A 102 36.96 -27.87 -8.76
N GLN A 103 38.15 -27.31 -8.53
CA GLN A 103 38.95 -27.49 -7.31
C GLN A 103 38.33 -26.81 -6.07
N SER A 104 37.01 -26.66 -6.05
CA SER A 104 36.26 -25.95 -5.01
C SER A 104 35.08 -26.79 -4.57
N PRO A 105 34.65 -26.72 -3.30
CA PRO A 105 33.57 -27.57 -2.74
C PRO A 105 32.18 -27.13 -3.23
N PHE A 106 32.08 -26.52 -4.41
CA PHE A 106 30.85 -25.96 -4.94
C PHE A 106 30.35 -26.81 -6.11
N CYS A 107 29.10 -27.25 -6.02
CA CYS A 107 28.41 -27.88 -7.15
C CYS A 107 27.79 -26.79 -8.04
N MET A 108 27.79 -27.03 -9.35
CA MET A 108 27.17 -26.12 -10.31
C MET A 108 25.93 -26.77 -10.91
N LEU A 109 24.78 -26.13 -10.66
CA LEU A 109 23.67 -26.11 -11.60
C LEU A 109 23.67 -24.72 -12.26
N ALA A 110 23.18 -24.63 -13.50
CA ALA A 110 23.36 -23.51 -14.42
C ALA A 110 22.99 -22.08 -13.92
N SER A 111 22.59 -21.89 -12.66
CA SER A 111 22.21 -20.57 -12.13
C SER A 111 22.51 -20.32 -10.63
N VAL A 112 22.97 -21.28 -9.81
CA VAL A 112 23.23 -21.04 -8.37
C VAL A 112 24.42 -21.86 -7.84
N ARG A 113 25.32 -21.20 -7.11
CA ARG A 113 26.50 -21.81 -6.46
C ARG A 113 26.12 -22.33 -5.07
N LYS A 114 26.02 -23.65 -4.87
CA LYS A 114 25.82 -24.28 -3.55
C LYS A 114 27.09 -24.99 -3.07
N ARG A 115 27.33 -24.99 -1.75
CA ARG A 115 28.41 -25.77 -1.12
C ARG A 115 27.92 -27.21 -0.98
N CYS A 116 28.67 -28.16 -1.52
CA CYS A 116 28.37 -29.58 -1.41
C CYS A 116 29.12 -30.17 -0.21
N GLU A 117 28.39 -30.82 0.69
CA GLU A 117 28.98 -31.71 1.70
C GLU A 117 29.33 -33.03 1.01
N GLN A 118 30.62 -33.28 0.86
CA GLN A 118 31.16 -34.55 0.38
C GLN A 118 31.27 -35.52 1.57
N PRO A 119 31.05 -36.84 1.38
CA PRO A 119 31.36 -37.85 2.39
C PRO A 119 32.87 -37.91 2.70
#